data_AF-A0A496PAY0-F1
#
_entry.id   AF-A0A496PAY0-F1
#
_cell.length_a   1.000
_cell.length_b   1.000
_cell.length_c   1.000
_cell.angle_alpha   90.00
_cell.angle_beta   90.00
_cell.angle_gamma   90.00
#
_symmetry.space_group_name_H-M   'P 1'
#
loop_
_entity.id
_entity.type
_entity.pdbx_description
1 polymer ?
#
loop_
_entity_poly.entity_id
_entity_poly.type
_entity_poly.pdbx_seq_one_letter_code
_entity_poly.pdbx_strand_id
1 'polypeptide(L)'
;MAKKRISDVLIEVLANAGIERIYGITGDSLNSVNDSLRRNGKIQFEHVRHEESAAFAAGAEALLTGKLTVCAGSSGPGNLHLINGLFDCHRNRVPVLAIASHIPQSEVGLNYFQETHPENLFKECSCFCELVSNPKQMPEILFRAMNAAVGNRDVAVIVLPGDVAVMETEIDELPTWHAPKLPRVIPQSEDILEMVQHINNGKRITLFCGAGCAGAHDEVVELATKLQAPVVHAFRGKEWVEWDNPYDVGMTGLLGYTSGYRAIEQCDTLIMLGTDFPYRPFYPENAKVIQVDINPSALGARVP
;
A
#
# COMPACT_ATOMS: atom_id res chain seq x y z
N MET A 1 18.79 -26.48 -19.39
CA MET A 1 17.81 -25.44 -19.02
C MET A 1 16.50 -25.67 -19.75
N ALA A 2 15.39 -25.71 -19.03
CA ALA A 2 14.08 -25.71 -19.65
C ALA A 2 13.77 -24.29 -20.14
N LYS A 3 13.19 -24.17 -21.33
CA LYS A 3 12.69 -22.89 -21.81
C LYS A 3 11.29 -22.67 -21.26
N LYS A 4 11.06 -21.53 -20.62
CA LYS A 4 9.74 -21.14 -20.11
C LYS A 4 9.35 -19.80 -20.70
N ARG A 5 8.06 -19.63 -21.02
CA ARG A 5 7.54 -18.31 -21.42
C ARG A 5 7.57 -17.36 -20.23
N ILE A 6 7.77 -16.08 -20.50
CA ILE A 6 7.76 -15.05 -19.45
C ILE A 6 6.43 -15.00 -18.70
N SER A 7 5.30 -15.21 -19.37
CA SER A 7 4.00 -15.35 -18.71
C SER A 7 3.90 -16.58 -17.81
N ASP A 8 4.54 -17.70 -18.16
CA ASP A 8 4.58 -18.90 -17.30
C ASP A 8 5.39 -18.63 -16.03
N VAL A 9 6.56 -18.00 -16.17
CA VAL A 9 7.39 -17.60 -15.04
C VAL A 9 6.62 -16.69 -14.09
N LEU A 10 5.95 -15.66 -14.63
CA LEU A 10 5.12 -14.73 -13.85
C LEU A 10 4.04 -15.48 -13.06
N ILE A 11 3.22 -16.29 -13.73
CA ILE A 11 2.07 -16.95 -13.09
C ILE A 11 2.52 -18.05 -12.12
N GLU A 12 3.55 -18.83 -12.44
CA GLU A 12 4.06 -19.86 -11.53
C GLU A 12 4.66 -19.26 -10.26
N VAL A 13 5.40 -18.15 -10.36
CA VAL A 13 5.95 -17.45 -9.19
C VAL A 13 4.84 -16.86 -8.33
N LEU A 14 3.84 -16.20 -8.92
CA LEU A 14 2.69 -15.68 -8.18
C LEU A 14 1.90 -16.80 -7.48
N ALA A 15 1.69 -17.93 -8.15
CA ALA A 15 1.00 -19.08 -7.56
C ALA A 15 1.81 -19.66 -6.38
N ASN A 16 3.13 -19.77 -6.53
CA ASN A 16 4.01 -20.24 -5.45
C ASN A 16 4.11 -19.25 -4.28
N ALA A 17 3.91 -17.96 -4.54
CA ALA A 17 3.80 -16.91 -3.53
C ALA A 17 2.46 -16.94 -2.76
N GLY A 18 1.53 -17.81 -3.15
CA GLY A 18 0.22 -17.95 -2.51
C GLY A 18 -0.81 -16.94 -2.99
N ILE A 19 -0.61 -16.31 -4.16
CA ILE A 19 -1.66 -15.52 -4.80
C ILE A 19 -2.77 -16.45 -5.26
N GLU A 20 -3.99 -16.20 -4.77
CA GLU A 20 -5.17 -17.03 -5.08
C GLU A 20 -6.02 -16.42 -6.21
N ARG A 21 -5.95 -15.09 -6.39
CA ARG A 21 -6.81 -14.35 -7.33
C ARG A 21 -6.05 -13.22 -8.03
N ILE A 22 -6.44 -12.94 -9.27
CA ILE A 22 -6.05 -11.73 -10.01
C ILE A 22 -7.33 -11.06 -10.51
N TYR A 23 -7.54 -9.79 -10.17
CA TYR A 23 -8.69 -9.02 -10.67
C TYR A 23 -8.34 -8.31 -11.97
N GLY A 24 -9.23 -8.34 -12.96
CA GLY A 24 -8.99 -7.61 -14.20
C GLY A 24 -9.99 -7.83 -15.31
N ILE A 25 -9.64 -7.29 -16.48
CA ILE A 25 -10.34 -7.53 -17.74
C ILE A 25 -9.31 -7.99 -18.78
N THR A 26 -9.67 -9.01 -19.53
CA THR A 26 -8.83 -9.57 -20.57
C THR A 26 -8.76 -8.66 -21.79
N GLY A 27 -7.64 -8.70 -22.51
CA GLY A 27 -7.47 -8.12 -23.84
C GLY A 27 -6.32 -8.84 -24.55
N ASP A 28 -6.16 -8.61 -25.86
CA ASP A 28 -5.22 -9.40 -26.68
C ASP A 28 -3.77 -9.33 -26.18
N SER A 29 -3.35 -8.18 -25.67
CA SER A 29 -2.02 -8.00 -25.10
C SER A 29 -1.77 -8.84 -23.82
N LEU A 30 -2.84 -9.25 -23.11
CA LEU A 30 -2.79 -10.17 -21.97
C LEU A 30 -2.94 -11.66 -22.35
N ASN A 31 -3.12 -12.02 -23.63
CA ASN A 31 -3.42 -13.40 -24.03
C ASN A 31 -2.42 -14.43 -23.48
N SER A 32 -1.12 -14.12 -23.50
CA SER A 32 -0.10 -15.01 -22.96
C SER A 32 -0.27 -15.23 -21.45
N VAL A 33 -0.58 -14.16 -20.69
CA VAL A 33 -0.81 -14.23 -19.24
C VAL A 33 -2.08 -15.03 -18.93
N ASN A 34 -3.17 -14.80 -19.68
CA ASN A 34 -4.44 -15.51 -19.52
C ASN A 34 -4.31 -17.01 -19.84
N ASP A 35 -3.56 -17.36 -20.89
CA ASP A 35 -3.27 -18.77 -21.20
C ASP A 35 -2.45 -19.44 -20.09
N SER A 36 -1.43 -18.76 -19.56
CA SER A 36 -0.64 -19.26 -18.43
C SER A 36 -1.47 -19.43 -17.17
N LEU A 37 -2.37 -18.50 -16.85
CA LEU A 37 -3.34 -18.64 -15.75
C LEU A 37 -4.21 -19.89 -15.92
N ARG A 38 -4.81 -20.05 -17.11
CA ARG A 38 -5.65 -21.20 -17.44
C ARG A 38 -4.91 -22.52 -17.34
N ARG A 39 -3.64 -22.59 -17.79
CA ARG A 39 -2.80 -23.80 -17.70
C ARG A 39 -2.31 -24.09 -16.28
N ASN A 40 -1.99 -23.06 -15.51
CA ASN A 40 -1.53 -23.19 -14.13
C ASN A 40 -2.66 -23.69 -13.21
N GLY A 41 -3.88 -23.14 -13.35
CA GLY A 41 -5.08 -23.60 -12.66
C GLY A 41 -5.13 -23.35 -11.15
N LYS A 42 -4.13 -22.70 -10.54
CA LYS A 42 -4.10 -22.39 -9.09
C LYS A 42 -4.61 -20.98 -8.76
N ILE A 43 -4.52 -20.06 -9.71
CA ILE A 43 -4.94 -18.66 -9.55
C ILE A 43 -6.26 -18.45 -10.30
N GLN A 44 -7.26 -17.86 -9.62
CA GLN A 44 -8.54 -17.49 -10.22
C GLN A 44 -8.43 -16.10 -10.89
N PHE A 45 -8.88 -15.97 -12.14
CA PHE A 45 -8.98 -14.66 -12.79
C PHE A 45 -10.37 -14.08 -12.58
N GLU A 46 -10.47 -13.09 -11.70
CA GLU A 46 -11.70 -12.41 -11.33
C GLU A 46 -12.05 -11.32 -12.33
N HIS A 47 -12.97 -11.64 -13.23
CA HIS A 47 -13.46 -10.70 -14.23
C HIS A 47 -14.32 -9.61 -13.59
N VAL A 48 -13.90 -8.36 -13.77
CA VAL A 48 -14.70 -7.17 -13.45
C VAL A 48 -15.33 -6.57 -14.71
N ARG A 49 -16.09 -5.47 -14.55
CA ARG A 49 -16.70 -4.73 -15.67
C ARG A 49 -16.01 -3.40 -15.99
N HIS A 50 -15.12 -2.96 -15.11
CA HIS A 50 -14.20 -1.84 -15.33
C HIS A 50 -12.93 -2.11 -14.53
N GLU A 51 -11.73 -1.93 -15.10
CA GLU A 51 -10.47 -2.27 -14.44
C GLU A 51 -10.24 -1.46 -13.17
N GLU A 52 -10.78 -0.24 -13.07
CA GLU A 52 -10.79 0.53 -11.83
C GLU A 52 -11.36 -0.28 -10.65
N SER A 53 -12.45 -1.02 -10.87
CA SER A 53 -13.04 -1.90 -9.86
C SER A 53 -12.13 -3.08 -9.52
N ALA A 54 -11.29 -3.55 -10.46
CA ALA A 54 -10.29 -4.57 -10.17
C ALA A 54 -9.20 -4.04 -9.24
N ALA A 55 -8.71 -2.82 -9.48
CA ALA A 55 -7.73 -2.19 -8.59
C ALA A 55 -8.31 -1.96 -7.18
N PHE A 56 -9.54 -1.45 -7.07
CA PHE A 56 -10.22 -1.32 -5.76
C PHE A 56 -10.43 -2.67 -5.07
N ALA A 57 -10.86 -3.71 -5.80
CA ALA A 57 -11.07 -5.04 -5.22
C ALA A 57 -9.76 -5.64 -4.70
N ALA A 58 -8.68 -5.51 -5.47
CA ALA A 58 -7.35 -5.93 -5.04
C ALA A 58 -6.89 -5.17 -3.78
N GLY A 59 -7.11 -3.85 -3.73
CA GLY A 59 -6.79 -3.02 -2.56
C GLY A 59 -7.59 -3.40 -1.32
N ALA A 60 -8.89 -3.65 -1.47
CA ALA A 60 -9.76 -4.09 -0.38
C ALA A 60 -9.37 -5.47 0.15
N GLU A 61 -9.06 -6.42 -0.72
CA GLU A 61 -8.57 -7.74 -0.30
C GLU A 61 -7.22 -7.61 0.43
N ALA A 62 -6.30 -6.77 -0.06
CA ALA A 62 -5.02 -6.53 0.60
C ALA A 62 -5.21 -5.90 1.99
N LEU A 63 -6.15 -4.95 2.12
CA LEU A 63 -6.49 -4.32 3.40
C LEU A 63 -7.00 -5.35 4.42
N LEU A 64 -7.93 -6.22 3.99
CA LEU A 64 -8.58 -7.20 4.88
C LEU A 64 -7.67 -8.37 5.25
N THR A 65 -6.80 -8.80 4.33
CA THR A 65 -5.96 -10.00 4.53
C THR A 65 -4.56 -9.67 5.02
N GLY A 66 -4.08 -8.45 4.81
CA GLY A 66 -2.69 -8.06 5.02
C GLY A 66 -1.70 -8.76 4.07
N LYS A 67 -2.18 -9.45 3.03
CA LYS A 67 -1.38 -10.18 2.04
C LYS A 67 -1.23 -9.38 0.75
N LEU A 68 -0.19 -9.69 -0.01
CA LEU A 68 -0.02 -9.18 -1.37
C LEU A 68 -1.19 -9.65 -2.24
N THR A 69 -1.83 -8.72 -2.95
CA THR A 69 -2.85 -9.03 -3.96
C THR A 69 -2.43 -8.52 -5.33
N VAL A 70 -3.19 -8.90 -6.36
CA VAL A 70 -2.82 -8.63 -7.75
C VAL A 70 -4.01 -8.16 -8.58
N CYS A 71 -3.80 -7.15 -9.41
CA CYS A 71 -4.72 -6.77 -10.47
C CYS A 71 -3.99 -6.69 -11.82
N ALA A 72 -4.73 -6.78 -12.93
CA ALA A 72 -4.17 -6.75 -14.27
C ALA A 72 -5.07 -5.98 -15.25
N GLY A 73 -4.44 -5.29 -16.20
CA GLY A 73 -5.12 -4.56 -17.28
C GLY A 73 -4.40 -4.72 -18.61
N SER A 74 -5.17 -4.70 -19.70
CA SER A 74 -4.64 -4.79 -21.07
C SER A 74 -3.88 -3.50 -21.49
N SER A 75 -3.25 -3.50 -22.66
CA SER A 75 -2.53 -2.33 -23.21
C SER A 75 -3.40 -1.08 -23.34
N GLY A 76 -2.77 0.08 -23.22
CA GLY A 76 -3.41 1.38 -23.35
C GLY A 76 -4.55 1.61 -22.35
N PRO A 77 -5.81 1.69 -22.81
CA PRO A 77 -6.95 1.99 -21.93
C PRO A 77 -7.14 0.97 -20.80
N GLY A 78 -6.83 -0.31 -21.02
CA GLY A 78 -7.10 -1.36 -20.03
C GLY A 78 -6.33 -1.15 -18.72
N ASN A 79 -5.00 -1.02 -18.80
CA ASN A 79 -4.19 -0.71 -17.63
C ASN A 79 -4.43 0.73 -17.15
N LEU A 80 -4.65 1.69 -18.05
CA LEU A 80 -4.94 3.08 -17.65
C LEU A 80 -6.18 3.18 -16.74
N HIS A 81 -7.21 2.37 -16.97
CA HIS A 81 -8.39 2.30 -16.10
C HIS A 81 -8.07 1.84 -14.66
N LEU A 82 -6.92 1.21 -14.40
CA LEU A 82 -6.50 0.85 -13.04
C LEU A 82 -6.10 2.08 -12.20
N ILE A 83 -5.71 3.20 -12.83
CA ILE A 83 -4.94 4.27 -12.18
C ILE A 83 -5.62 4.85 -10.94
N ASN A 84 -6.93 5.10 -10.97
CA ASN A 84 -7.64 5.66 -9.83
C ASN A 84 -7.66 4.69 -8.63
N GLY A 85 -7.95 3.41 -8.88
CA GLY A 85 -7.91 2.38 -7.84
C GLY A 85 -6.48 2.11 -7.33
N LEU A 86 -5.45 2.24 -8.17
CA LEU A 86 -4.06 2.12 -7.72
C LEU A 86 -3.63 3.32 -6.86
N PHE A 87 -4.09 4.53 -7.16
CA PHE A 87 -3.94 5.66 -6.25
C PHE A 87 -4.59 5.37 -4.89
N ASP A 88 -5.80 4.80 -4.86
CA ASP A 88 -6.42 4.39 -3.61
C ASP A 88 -5.57 3.35 -2.85
N CYS A 89 -5.10 2.30 -3.52
CA CYS A 89 -4.24 1.27 -2.92
C CYS A 89 -2.95 1.88 -2.33
N HIS A 90 -2.26 2.72 -3.11
CA HIS A 90 -1.04 3.41 -2.71
C HIS A 90 -1.27 4.31 -1.49
N ARG A 91 -2.33 5.14 -1.53
CA ARG A 91 -2.66 6.06 -0.43
C ARG A 91 -3.18 5.32 0.80
N ASN A 92 -3.80 4.17 0.61
CA ASN A 92 -4.22 3.28 1.68
C ASN A 92 -3.09 2.42 2.25
N ARG A 93 -1.90 2.47 1.68
CA ARG A 93 -0.72 1.73 2.13
C ARG A 93 -1.00 0.22 2.21
N VAL A 94 -1.54 -0.33 1.12
CA VAL A 94 -1.83 -1.77 0.99
C VAL A 94 -0.98 -2.42 -0.11
N PRO A 95 -0.47 -3.64 0.10
CA PRO A 95 0.45 -4.30 -0.83
C PRO A 95 -0.30 -4.84 -2.07
N VAL A 96 -0.14 -4.17 -3.21
CA VAL A 96 -0.78 -4.56 -4.47
C VAL A 96 0.25 -4.63 -5.59
N LEU A 97 0.25 -5.72 -6.36
CA LEU A 97 0.99 -5.81 -7.61
C LEU A 97 0.05 -5.59 -8.81
N ALA A 98 0.33 -4.58 -9.62
CA ALA A 98 -0.38 -4.32 -10.87
C ALA A 98 0.40 -4.86 -12.07
N ILE A 99 -0.23 -5.72 -12.86
CA ILE A 99 0.30 -6.17 -14.16
C ILE A 99 -0.30 -5.28 -15.25
N ALA A 100 0.47 -4.31 -15.70
CA ALA A 100 0.11 -3.43 -16.80
C ALA A 100 0.61 -4.04 -18.12
N SER A 101 -0.24 -4.78 -18.82
CA SER A 101 0.12 -5.27 -20.15
C SER A 101 0.37 -4.10 -21.10
N HIS A 102 1.28 -4.28 -22.05
CA HIS A 102 1.70 -3.23 -22.96
C HIS A 102 1.69 -3.69 -24.43
N ILE A 103 1.78 -2.72 -25.34
CA ILE A 103 1.86 -2.96 -26.78
C ILE A 103 3.16 -3.71 -27.13
N PRO A 104 3.27 -4.31 -28.33
CA PRO A 104 4.52 -4.91 -28.77
C PRO A 104 5.68 -3.91 -28.79
N GLN A 105 6.88 -4.34 -28.42
CA GLN A 105 8.04 -3.45 -28.29
C GLN A 105 8.42 -2.76 -29.59
N SER A 106 8.21 -3.42 -30.73
CA SER A 106 8.51 -2.87 -32.06
C SER A 106 7.70 -1.64 -32.41
N GLU A 107 6.55 -1.45 -31.76
CA GLU A 107 5.59 -0.39 -32.08
C GLU A 107 5.70 0.84 -31.15
N VAL A 108 6.50 0.73 -30.08
CA VAL A 108 6.70 1.83 -29.12
C VAL A 108 7.40 3.01 -29.81
N GLY A 109 6.83 4.20 -29.64
CA GLY A 109 7.27 5.46 -30.23
C GLY A 109 6.68 5.73 -31.63
N LEU A 110 5.86 4.83 -32.16
CA LEU A 110 5.29 4.95 -33.51
C LEU A 110 3.86 5.49 -33.53
N ASN A 111 3.32 5.91 -32.37
CA ASN A 111 1.92 6.30 -32.19
C ASN A 111 0.98 5.13 -32.58
N TYR A 112 1.30 3.94 -32.06
CA TYR A 112 0.59 2.72 -32.36
C TYR A 112 -0.80 2.68 -31.71
N PHE A 113 -1.64 1.77 -32.20
CA PHE A 113 -2.96 1.56 -31.61
C PHE A 113 -2.84 1.20 -30.13
N GLN A 114 -3.55 1.95 -29.27
CA GLN A 114 -3.54 1.81 -27.81
C GLN A 114 -2.19 2.10 -27.13
N GLU A 115 -1.28 2.82 -27.78
CA GLU A 115 -0.03 3.24 -27.15
C GLU A 115 -0.29 4.23 -26.00
N THR A 116 0.31 3.93 -24.84
CA THR A 116 0.45 4.78 -23.65
C THR A 116 1.84 4.52 -23.06
N HIS A 117 2.24 5.22 -21.99
CA HIS A 117 3.50 4.95 -21.28
C HIS A 117 3.24 4.57 -19.81
N PRO A 118 2.80 3.32 -19.51
CA PRO A 118 2.48 2.88 -18.16
C PRO A 118 3.60 3.14 -17.14
N GLU A 119 4.85 2.98 -17.56
CA GLU A 119 6.05 3.21 -16.77
C GLU A 119 6.21 4.66 -16.30
N ASN A 120 5.54 5.60 -16.97
CA ASN A 120 5.47 7.00 -16.56
C ASN A 120 4.19 7.31 -15.78
N LEU A 121 3.05 6.78 -16.23
CA LEU A 121 1.73 7.05 -15.68
C LEU A 121 1.61 6.61 -14.21
N PHE A 122 2.15 5.43 -13.86
CA PHE A 122 1.97 4.87 -12.52
C PHE A 122 3.04 5.29 -11.50
N LYS A 123 3.99 6.15 -11.86
CA LYS A 123 5.09 6.57 -10.96
C LYS A 123 4.62 7.22 -9.66
N GLU A 124 3.52 7.96 -9.71
CA GLU A 124 3.00 8.68 -8.54
C GLU A 124 2.19 7.77 -7.61
N CYS A 125 1.58 6.71 -8.15
CA CYS A 125 0.74 5.78 -7.39
C CYS A 125 1.42 4.42 -7.16
N SER A 126 2.74 4.38 -7.11
CA SER A 126 3.50 3.15 -6.84
C SER A 126 4.88 3.43 -6.25
N CYS A 127 5.40 2.50 -5.46
CA CYS A 127 6.77 2.53 -4.95
C CYS A 127 7.78 1.88 -5.92
N PHE A 128 7.29 1.17 -6.93
CA PHE A 128 8.08 0.48 -7.94
C PHE A 128 7.27 0.42 -9.25
N CYS A 129 7.85 0.86 -10.36
CA CYS A 129 7.19 0.81 -11.66
C CYS A 129 8.25 0.61 -12.76
N GLU A 130 8.27 -0.56 -13.38
CA GLU A 130 9.31 -0.91 -14.35
C GLU A 130 8.77 -1.65 -15.57
N LEU A 131 9.39 -1.37 -16.72
CA LEU A 131 9.13 -2.04 -18.00
C LEU A 131 10.02 -3.28 -18.15
N VAL A 132 9.37 -4.42 -18.41
CA VAL A 132 10.07 -5.66 -18.80
C VAL A 132 10.34 -5.60 -20.30
N SER A 133 11.57 -5.23 -20.67
CA SER A 133 11.98 -5.11 -22.07
C SER A 133 12.81 -6.28 -22.57
N ASN A 134 13.32 -7.12 -21.67
CA ASN A 134 14.08 -8.31 -21.98
C ASN A 134 13.60 -9.49 -21.12
N PRO A 135 13.39 -10.68 -21.71
CA PRO A 135 12.91 -11.86 -20.97
C PRO A 135 13.77 -12.23 -19.75
N LYS A 136 15.09 -11.94 -19.78
CA LYS A 136 16.00 -12.18 -18.65
C LYS A 136 15.69 -11.35 -17.41
N GLN A 137 14.99 -10.22 -17.57
CA GLN A 137 14.68 -9.33 -16.45
C GLN A 137 13.51 -9.81 -15.58
N MET A 138 12.63 -10.66 -16.13
CA MET A 138 11.36 -10.99 -15.46
C MET A 138 11.56 -11.54 -14.03
N PRO A 139 12.44 -12.52 -13.76
CA PRO A 139 12.59 -13.04 -12.40
C PRO A 139 13.01 -11.95 -11.40
N GLU A 140 13.96 -11.08 -11.78
CA GLU A 140 14.49 -10.04 -10.91
C GLU A 140 13.48 -8.90 -10.69
N ILE A 141 12.83 -8.43 -11.77
CA ILE A 141 11.81 -7.37 -11.69
C ILE A 141 10.64 -7.85 -10.85
N LEU A 142 10.17 -9.09 -11.05
CA LEU A 142 9.05 -9.64 -10.30
C LEU A 142 9.35 -9.70 -8.80
N PHE A 143 10.52 -10.23 -8.42
CA PHE A 143 10.92 -10.29 -7.01
C PHE A 143 11.07 -8.90 -6.39
N ARG A 144 11.67 -7.95 -7.11
CA ARG A 144 11.80 -6.56 -6.64
C ARG A 144 10.44 -5.89 -6.49
N ALA A 145 9.52 -6.05 -7.44
CA ALA A 145 8.18 -5.52 -7.38
C ALA A 145 7.40 -6.07 -6.18
N MET A 146 7.39 -7.41 -6.00
CA MET A 146 6.70 -8.07 -4.89
C MET A 146 7.29 -7.66 -3.53
N ASN A 147 8.62 -7.61 -3.41
CA ASN A 147 9.29 -7.16 -2.20
C ASN A 147 9.03 -5.69 -1.89
N ALA A 148 9.00 -4.82 -2.91
CA ALA A 148 8.69 -3.41 -2.74
C ALA A 148 7.24 -3.20 -2.29
N ALA A 149 6.28 -3.88 -2.93
CA ALA A 149 4.87 -3.82 -2.56
C ALA A 149 4.63 -4.26 -1.11
N VAL A 150 5.20 -5.40 -0.69
CA VAL A 150 5.04 -5.92 0.67
C VAL A 150 5.84 -5.11 1.69
N GLY A 151 7.11 -4.82 1.40
CA GLY A 151 8.03 -4.14 2.31
C GLY A 151 7.62 -2.70 2.61
N ASN A 152 7.16 -1.97 1.59
CA ASN A 152 6.70 -0.59 1.74
C ASN A 152 5.20 -0.49 2.06
N ARG A 153 4.47 -1.62 2.01
CA ARG A 153 3.00 -1.67 2.05
C ARG A 153 2.40 -0.72 1.01
N ASP A 154 2.66 -1.01 -0.25
CA ASP A 154 2.37 -0.08 -1.35
C ASP A 154 2.09 -0.84 -2.66
N VAL A 155 1.77 -0.11 -3.71
CA VAL A 155 1.60 -0.59 -5.08
C VAL A 155 2.97 -0.77 -5.73
N ALA A 156 3.14 -1.88 -6.43
CA ALA A 156 4.18 -2.06 -7.44
C ALA A 156 3.56 -2.36 -8.80
N VAL A 157 4.15 -1.86 -9.88
CA VAL A 157 3.67 -2.04 -11.25
C VAL A 157 4.74 -2.72 -12.09
N ILE A 158 4.34 -3.78 -12.79
CA ILE A 158 5.15 -4.41 -13.84
C ILE A 158 4.48 -4.11 -15.17
N VAL A 159 5.19 -3.41 -16.04
CA VAL A 159 4.76 -3.13 -17.41
C VAL A 159 5.29 -4.24 -18.30
N LEU A 160 4.39 -5.01 -18.92
CA LEU A 160 4.73 -6.23 -19.67
C LEU A 160 4.21 -6.17 -21.11
N PRO A 161 5.07 -5.91 -22.11
CA PRO A 161 4.73 -6.03 -23.52
C PRO A 161 4.22 -7.44 -23.88
N GLY A 162 3.17 -7.53 -24.69
CA GLY A 162 2.56 -8.80 -25.06
C GLY A 162 3.51 -9.74 -25.84
N ASP A 163 4.38 -9.17 -26.66
CA ASP A 163 5.44 -9.90 -27.39
C ASP A 163 6.54 -10.43 -26.44
N VAL A 164 6.93 -9.65 -25.42
CA VAL A 164 7.84 -10.12 -24.36
C VAL A 164 7.19 -11.23 -23.52
N ALA A 165 5.89 -11.14 -23.25
CA ALA A 165 5.16 -12.14 -22.47
C ALA A 165 5.17 -13.54 -23.11
N VAL A 166 5.33 -13.65 -24.43
CA VAL A 166 5.46 -14.94 -25.15
C VAL A 166 6.91 -15.37 -25.39
N MET A 167 7.89 -14.47 -25.17
CA MET A 167 9.30 -14.84 -25.27
C MET A 167 9.67 -15.89 -24.23
N GLU A 168 10.68 -16.68 -24.56
CA GLU A 168 11.22 -17.70 -23.67
C GLU A 168 12.49 -17.21 -22.98
N THR A 169 12.67 -17.66 -21.75
CA THR A 169 13.93 -17.54 -21.01
C THR A 169 14.36 -18.92 -20.52
N GLU A 170 15.67 -19.09 -20.38
CA GLU A 170 16.25 -20.31 -19.83
C GLU A 170 16.26 -20.21 -18.31
N ILE A 171 15.48 -21.08 -17.66
CA ILE A 171 15.43 -21.19 -16.20
C ILE A 171 15.54 -22.66 -15.84
N ASP A 172 16.53 -23.00 -15.00
CA ASP A 172 16.68 -24.36 -14.48
C ASP A 172 15.66 -24.63 -13.36
N GLU A 173 15.66 -23.79 -12.33
CA GLU A 173 14.69 -23.83 -11.24
C GLU A 173 14.05 -22.46 -11.05
N LEU A 174 12.72 -22.43 -10.92
CA LEU A 174 12.03 -21.19 -10.59
C LEU A 174 12.41 -20.74 -9.19
N PRO A 175 12.87 -19.48 -9.01
CA PRO A 175 13.17 -18.99 -7.68
C PRO A 175 11.89 -18.99 -6.85
N THR A 176 12.00 -19.48 -5.62
CA THR A 176 10.89 -19.43 -4.65
C THR A 176 10.90 -18.07 -3.98
N TRP A 177 9.81 -17.33 -4.13
CA TRP A 177 9.65 -16.06 -3.43
C TRP A 177 9.20 -16.33 -2.00
N HIS A 178 9.94 -15.76 -1.04
CA HIS A 178 9.56 -15.77 0.36
C HIS A 178 9.14 -14.35 0.75
N ALA A 179 7.89 -14.21 1.20
CA ALA A 179 7.40 -12.93 1.68
C ALA A 179 8.34 -12.35 2.74
N PRO A 180 8.83 -11.11 2.58
CA PRO A 180 9.71 -10.51 3.55
C PRO A 180 8.95 -10.31 4.87
N LYS A 181 9.57 -10.73 5.98
CA LYS A 181 9.08 -10.37 7.32
C LYS A 181 9.47 -8.91 7.58
N LEU A 182 8.49 -8.08 7.91
CA LEU A 182 8.77 -6.70 8.29
C LEU A 182 9.62 -6.67 9.57
N PRO A 183 10.65 -5.82 9.63
CA PRO A 183 11.49 -5.72 10.82
C PRO A 183 10.68 -5.15 11.99
N ARG A 184 11.10 -5.51 13.21
CA ARG A 184 10.64 -4.80 14.40
C ARG A 184 11.37 -3.46 14.47
N VAL A 185 10.63 -2.37 14.28
CA VAL A 185 11.15 -1.00 14.37
C VAL A 185 10.76 -0.42 15.73
N ILE A 186 11.74 0.02 16.50
CA ILE A 186 11.55 0.71 17.78
C ILE A 186 12.42 1.97 17.82
N PRO A 187 11.98 3.06 18.48
CA PRO A 187 12.82 4.24 18.68
C PRO A 187 14.07 3.94 19.51
N GLN A 188 15.08 4.81 19.44
CA GLN A 188 16.25 4.70 20.32
C GLN A 188 15.84 4.99 21.77
N SER A 189 16.61 4.46 22.72
CA SER A 189 16.28 4.62 24.14
C SER A 189 16.32 6.09 24.58
N GLU A 190 17.25 6.86 24.00
CA GLU A 190 17.44 8.28 24.24
C GLU A 190 16.22 9.09 23.79
N ASP A 191 15.69 8.79 22.59
CA ASP A 191 14.49 9.45 22.06
C ASP A 191 13.27 9.17 22.95
N ILE A 192 13.15 7.95 23.46
CA ILE A 192 12.08 7.57 24.39
C ILE A 192 12.19 8.37 25.69
N LEU A 193 13.40 8.50 26.25
CA LEU A 193 13.63 9.27 27.47
C LEU A 193 13.31 10.76 27.27
N GLU A 194 13.66 11.33 26.11
CA GLU A 194 13.31 12.71 25.76
C GLU A 194 11.79 12.90 25.63
N MET A 195 11.08 11.98 24.95
CA MET A 195 9.62 11.99 24.89
C MET A 195 9.01 11.95 26.30
N VAL A 196 9.50 11.08 27.18
CA VAL A 196 9.00 10.97 28.56
C VAL A 196 9.21 12.29 29.34
N GLN A 197 10.34 12.98 29.15
CA GLN A 197 10.55 14.28 29.78
C GLN A 197 9.52 15.32 29.31
N HIS A 198 9.23 15.37 28.01
CA HIS A 198 8.21 16.27 27.47
C HIS A 198 6.81 15.91 27.98
N ILE A 199 6.46 14.63 28.00
CA ILE A 199 5.17 14.14 28.50
C ILE A 199 4.99 14.49 29.98
N ASN A 200 6.00 14.28 30.83
CA ASN A 200 5.93 14.59 32.27
C ASN A 200 5.79 16.08 32.59
N ASN A 201 6.19 16.96 31.67
CA ASN A 201 6.02 18.40 31.80
C ASN A 201 4.64 18.90 31.33
N GLY A 202 3.92 18.08 30.55
CA GLY A 202 2.58 18.36 30.07
C GLY A 202 1.53 18.29 31.19
N LYS A 203 0.50 19.14 31.12
CA LYS A 203 -0.61 19.14 32.09
C LYS A 203 -1.95 18.77 31.46
N ARG A 204 -2.12 19.03 30.17
CA ARG A 204 -3.29 18.66 29.38
C ARG A 204 -2.80 17.90 28.16
N ILE A 205 -2.69 16.58 28.33
CA ILE A 205 -2.17 15.68 27.32
C ILE A 205 -3.35 15.11 26.52
N THR A 206 -3.24 15.13 25.19
CA THR A 206 -4.21 14.48 24.29
C THR A 206 -3.46 13.48 23.41
N LEU A 207 -3.96 12.25 23.31
CA LEU A 207 -3.48 11.28 22.33
C LEU A 207 -4.25 11.48 21.02
N PHE A 208 -3.54 11.52 19.88
CA PHE A 208 -4.15 11.58 18.56
C PHE A 208 -3.71 10.38 17.72
N CYS A 209 -4.60 9.39 17.63
CA CYS A 209 -4.29 8.07 17.12
C CYS A 209 -4.81 7.86 15.69
N GLY A 210 -4.02 7.24 14.83
CA GLY A 210 -4.37 6.90 13.46
C GLY A 210 -4.35 5.39 13.18
N ALA A 211 -4.42 5.03 11.89
CA ALA A 211 -4.35 3.63 11.46
C ALA A 211 -3.02 2.95 11.83
N GLY A 212 -1.95 3.71 12.09
CA GLY A 212 -0.69 3.15 12.57
C GLY A 212 -0.77 2.54 13.97
N CYS A 213 -1.89 2.74 14.70
CA CYS A 213 -2.18 2.04 15.96
C CYS A 213 -2.76 0.62 15.75
N ALA A 214 -2.92 0.15 14.51
CA ALA A 214 -3.40 -1.19 14.24
C ALA A 214 -2.55 -2.25 14.96
N GLY A 215 -3.20 -3.09 15.76
CA GLY A 215 -2.55 -4.12 16.59
C GLY A 215 -1.92 -3.61 17.90
N ALA A 216 -2.11 -2.35 18.26
CA ALA A 216 -1.59 -1.73 19.48
C ALA A 216 -2.70 -1.12 20.35
N HIS A 217 -3.91 -1.69 20.30
CA HIS A 217 -5.09 -1.16 20.99
C HIS A 217 -4.88 -1.09 22.50
N ASP A 218 -4.50 -2.21 23.10
CA ASP A 218 -4.31 -2.35 24.55
C ASP A 218 -3.21 -1.40 25.05
N GLU A 219 -2.12 -1.24 24.30
CA GLU A 219 -1.04 -0.31 24.63
C GLU A 219 -1.47 1.16 24.55
N VAL A 220 -2.32 1.52 23.58
CA VAL A 220 -2.91 2.88 23.50
C VAL A 220 -3.82 3.13 24.71
N VAL A 221 -4.66 2.18 25.09
CA VAL A 221 -5.55 2.28 26.25
C VAL A 221 -4.75 2.33 27.56
N GLU A 222 -3.71 1.51 27.71
CA GLU A 222 -2.82 1.53 28.87
C GLU A 222 -2.10 2.88 29.00
N LEU A 223 -1.60 3.41 27.89
CA LEU A 223 -0.96 4.73 27.87
C LEU A 223 -1.94 5.84 28.24
N ALA A 224 -3.14 5.84 27.66
CA ALA A 224 -4.20 6.78 28.00
C ALA A 224 -4.59 6.70 29.48
N THR A 225 -4.66 5.48 30.03
CA THR A 225 -4.92 5.23 31.45
C THR A 225 -3.85 5.81 32.34
N LYS A 226 -2.58 5.58 32.01
CA LYS A 226 -1.46 6.07 32.80
C LYS A 226 -1.37 7.59 32.79
N LEU A 227 -1.65 8.20 31.64
CA LEU A 227 -1.57 9.66 31.45
C LEU A 227 -2.87 10.38 31.84
N GLN A 228 -3.97 9.65 32.07
CA GLN A 228 -5.31 10.20 32.20
C GLN A 228 -5.66 11.14 31.03
N ALA A 229 -5.28 10.72 29.82
CA ALA A 229 -5.35 11.55 28.61
C ALA A 229 -6.54 11.12 27.73
N PRO A 230 -7.37 12.05 27.22
CA PRO A 230 -8.35 11.73 26.18
C PRO A 230 -7.66 11.25 24.90
N VAL A 231 -8.32 10.33 24.20
CA VAL A 231 -7.92 9.77 22.92
C VAL A 231 -8.83 10.32 21.83
N VAL A 232 -8.24 11.07 20.90
CA VAL A 232 -8.88 11.43 19.64
C VAL A 232 -8.38 10.47 18.58
N HIS A 233 -9.25 9.98 17.69
CA HIS A 233 -8.82 9.15 16.57
C HIS A 233 -9.07 9.83 15.21
N ALA A 234 -8.17 9.62 14.27
CA ALA A 234 -8.39 9.94 12.86
C ALA A 234 -9.36 8.92 12.23
N PHE A 235 -9.98 9.27 11.10
CA PHE A 235 -10.99 8.40 10.46
C PHE A 235 -10.51 6.97 10.22
N ARG A 236 -9.31 6.81 9.64
CA ARG A 236 -8.71 5.48 9.39
C ARG A 236 -8.24 4.76 10.66
N GLY A 237 -8.10 5.47 11.77
CA GLY A 237 -7.80 4.88 13.08
C GLY A 237 -9.03 4.32 13.80
N LYS A 238 -10.24 4.69 13.36
CA LYS A 238 -11.51 4.38 14.03
C LYS A 238 -11.63 2.90 14.39
N GLU A 239 -11.43 2.00 13.41
CA GLU A 239 -11.56 0.55 13.61
C GLU A 239 -10.54 -0.04 14.59
N TRP A 240 -9.43 0.66 14.85
CA TRP A 240 -8.32 0.19 15.70
C TRP A 240 -8.35 0.79 17.11
N VAL A 241 -9.04 1.92 17.31
CA VAL A 241 -8.87 2.76 18.51
C VAL A 241 -10.17 2.97 19.30
N GLU A 242 -11.32 3.05 18.63
CA GLU A 242 -12.56 3.54 19.25
C GLU A 242 -13.26 2.52 20.16
N TRP A 243 -13.19 1.23 19.83
CA TRP A 243 -13.90 0.17 20.57
C TRP A 243 -13.24 -0.07 21.93
N ASP A 244 -14.01 -0.37 22.98
CA ASP A 244 -13.55 -0.66 24.36
C ASP A 244 -12.51 0.31 24.95
N ASN A 245 -12.50 1.56 24.47
CA ASN A 245 -11.58 2.59 24.91
C ASN A 245 -12.30 3.64 25.77
N PRO A 246 -12.20 3.59 27.11
CA PRO A 246 -12.89 4.54 27.99
C PRO A 246 -12.34 5.97 27.90
N TYR A 247 -11.22 6.17 27.22
CA TYR A 247 -10.61 7.48 26.98
C TYR A 247 -10.97 8.06 25.62
N ASP A 248 -11.65 7.30 24.76
CA ASP A 248 -12.04 7.80 23.44
C ASP A 248 -13.03 8.96 23.55
N VAL A 249 -12.71 10.05 22.85
CA VAL A 249 -13.57 11.25 22.76
C VAL A 249 -14.00 11.52 21.30
N GLY A 250 -13.91 10.51 20.43
CA GLY A 250 -14.29 10.55 19.03
C GLY A 250 -13.25 11.21 18.12
N MET A 251 -13.71 11.64 16.95
CA MET A 251 -12.89 12.26 15.92
C MET A 251 -12.88 13.80 15.98
N THR A 252 -11.89 14.41 15.33
CA THR A 252 -11.88 15.84 14.96
C THR A 252 -12.01 16.02 13.43
N GLY A 253 -11.96 17.25 12.94
CA GLY A 253 -12.17 17.60 11.53
C GLY A 253 -13.63 17.94 11.24
N LEU A 254 -13.92 18.26 9.97
CA LEU A 254 -15.26 18.69 9.55
C LEU A 254 -16.34 17.64 9.80
N LEU A 255 -15.98 16.36 9.76
CA LEU A 255 -16.87 15.22 10.02
C LEU A 255 -16.74 14.69 11.46
N GLY A 256 -15.90 15.31 12.28
CA GLY A 256 -15.68 14.91 13.66
C GLY A 256 -16.70 15.52 14.61
N TYR A 257 -16.37 15.48 15.90
CA TYR A 257 -17.20 15.98 16.98
C TYR A 257 -16.53 17.15 17.69
N THR A 258 -17.35 17.93 18.39
CA THR A 258 -16.87 19.05 19.20
C THR A 258 -15.92 18.58 20.31
N SER A 259 -16.13 17.38 20.87
CA SER A 259 -15.26 16.78 21.89
C SER A 259 -13.83 16.59 21.39
N GLY A 260 -13.63 15.92 20.25
CA GLY A 260 -12.30 15.69 19.68
C GLY A 260 -11.61 16.99 19.27
N TYR A 261 -12.36 17.95 18.71
CA TYR A 261 -11.83 19.27 18.40
C TYR A 261 -11.34 20.01 19.66
N ARG A 262 -12.16 20.07 20.73
CA ARG A 262 -11.79 20.77 21.98
C ARG A 262 -10.64 20.06 22.70
N ALA A 263 -10.60 18.72 22.69
CA ALA A 263 -9.51 17.96 23.29
C ALA A 263 -8.15 18.29 22.63
N ILE A 264 -8.12 18.45 21.30
CA ILE A 264 -6.89 18.85 20.60
C ILE A 264 -6.61 20.35 20.80
N GLU A 265 -7.59 21.22 20.61
CA GLU A 265 -7.43 22.68 20.72
C GLU A 265 -6.92 23.10 22.11
N GLN A 266 -7.38 22.44 23.18
CA GLN A 266 -7.09 22.85 24.56
C GLN A 266 -5.90 22.13 25.20
N CYS A 267 -5.29 21.15 24.51
CA CYS A 267 -4.13 20.45 25.03
C CYS A 267 -2.90 21.38 25.10
N ASP A 268 -1.98 21.11 26.04
CA ASP A 268 -0.64 21.68 26.02
C ASP A 268 0.41 20.69 25.51
N THR A 269 0.06 19.41 25.42
CA THR A 269 0.88 18.35 24.83
C THR A 269 0.02 17.45 23.96
N LEU A 270 0.34 17.36 22.67
CA LEU A 270 -0.32 16.48 21.71
C LEU A 270 0.61 15.32 21.36
N ILE A 271 0.18 14.09 21.60
CA ILE A 271 0.93 12.88 21.24
C ILE A 271 0.25 12.24 20.02
N MET A 272 0.85 12.42 18.85
CA MET A 272 0.39 11.83 17.59
C MET A 272 0.98 10.42 17.44
N LEU A 273 0.10 9.41 17.35
CA LEU A 273 0.48 7.99 17.23
C LEU A 273 0.01 7.43 15.89
N GLY A 274 0.96 7.20 14.97
CA GLY A 274 0.71 6.56 13.67
C GLY A 274 -0.38 7.26 12.85
N THR A 275 -0.38 8.59 12.85
CA THR A 275 -1.39 9.42 12.22
C THR A 275 -0.77 10.48 11.31
N ASP A 276 -1.42 10.69 10.17
CA ASP A 276 -1.13 11.75 9.19
C ASP A 276 -2.41 12.55 8.90
N PHE A 277 -3.18 12.85 9.94
CA PHE A 277 -4.45 13.54 9.80
C PHE A 277 -4.26 14.89 9.07
N PRO A 278 -4.95 15.12 7.93
CA PRO A 278 -4.46 16.09 6.93
C PRO A 278 -4.84 17.54 7.22
N TYR A 279 -5.83 17.79 8.09
CA TYR A 279 -6.44 19.11 8.21
C TYR A 279 -5.72 19.98 9.25
N ARG A 280 -4.67 20.69 8.79
CA ARG A 280 -3.81 21.57 9.59
C ARG A 280 -4.56 22.54 10.54
N PRO A 281 -5.67 23.18 10.15
CA PRO A 281 -6.41 24.10 11.05
C PRO A 281 -7.01 23.45 12.31
N PHE A 282 -7.04 22.11 12.39
CA PHE A 282 -7.57 21.38 13.55
C PHE A 282 -6.49 20.94 14.55
N TYR A 283 -5.23 21.31 14.30
CA TYR A 283 -4.13 21.09 15.24
C TYR A 283 -4.00 22.27 16.21
N PRO A 284 -3.38 22.07 17.39
CA PRO A 284 -3.23 23.12 18.38
C PRO A 284 -2.19 24.14 17.93
N GLU A 285 -2.45 25.42 18.17
CA GLU A 285 -1.48 26.49 17.88
C GLU A 285 -0.39 26.60 18.97
N ASN A 286 -0.71 26.23 20.21
CA ASN A 286 0.13 26.46 21.38
C ASN A 286 0.30 25.19 22.24
N ALA A 287 0.76 24.10 21.62
CA ALA A 287 1.06 22.86 22.31
C ALA A 287 2.41 22.29 21.88
N LYS A 288 3.04 21.52 22.76
CA LYS A 288 4.17 20.66 22.40
C LYS A 288 3.63 19.45 21.65
N VAL A 289 4.07 19.25 20.41
CA VAL A 289 3.68 18.08 19.61
C VAL A 289 4.78 17.03 19.68
N ILE A 290 4.39 15.78 19.96
CA ILE A 290 5.23 14.58 19.90
C ILE A 290 4.61 13.69 18.85
N GLN A 291 5.33 13.36 17.78
CA GLN A 291 4.83 12.51 16.70
C GLN A 291 5.66 11.24 16.60
N VAL A 292 4.97 10.09 16.64
CA VAL A 292 5.56 8.77 16.47
C VAL A 292 4.96 8.15 15.21
N ASP A 293 5.81 7.93 14.19
CA ASP A 293 5.43 7.28 12.94
C ASP A 293 6.58 6.42 12.42
N ILE A 294 6.25 5.32 11.76
CA ILE A 294 7.24 4.45 11.09
C ILE A 294 7.73 5.07 9.77
N ASN A 295 6.93 5.97 9.18
CA ASN A 295 7.25 6.66 7.94
C ASN A 295 7.83 8.06 8.25
N PRO A 296 9.12 8.31 7.97
CA PRO A 296 9.75 9.59 8.25
C PRO A 296 9.12 10.76 7.48
N SER A 297 8.50 10.51 6.31
CA SER A 297 7.83 11.57 5.53
C SER A 297 6.52 12.06 6.16
N ALA A 298 5.97 11.36 7.14
CA ALA A 298 4.82 11.81 7.91
C ALA A 298 5.20 12.79 9.02
N LEU A 299 6.44 12.70 9.53
CA LEU A 299 6.93 13.53 10.63
C LEU A 299 7.03 14.99 10.18
N GLY A 300 6.34 15.90 10.88
CA GLY A 300 6.37 17.33 10.55
C GLY A 300 5.49 17.73 9.35
N ALA A 301 4.87 16.77 8.66
CA ALA A 301 4.10 17.04 7.44
C ALA A 301 2.86 17.90 7.68
N ARG A 302 2.29 17.80 8.89
CA ARG A 302 1.05 18.51 9.29
C ARG A 302 1.34 19.62 10.29
N VAL A 303 2.19 19.33 11.27
CA VAL A 303 2.63 20.24 12.33
C VAL A 303 4.12 19.99 12.60
N PRO A 304 4.98 21.01 12.56
CA PRO A 304 6.41 20.88 12.82
C PRO A 304 6.75 20.68 14.30
#